data_AF-A0A0L6W6S5-F1
#
_entry.id   AF-A0A0L6W6S5-F1
#
_cell.length_a   1.000
_cell.length_b   1.000
_cell.length_c   1.000
_cell.angle_alpha   90.00
_cell.angle_beta   90.00
_cell.angle_gamma   90.00
#
_symmetry.space_group_name_H-M   'P 1'
#
loop_
_entity.id
_entity.type
_entity.pdbx_description
1 polymer ?
#
loop_
_entity_poly.entity_id
_entity_poly.type
_entity_poly.pdbx_seq_one_letter_code
_entity_poly.pdbx_strand_id
1 'polypeptide(L)'
;EMITTRKQRGSNMIILEDIKIAGDGEAMHLLGAFIGNRVENTSVWTPTLEAITRELKRWGLGKPTMKGRCLIVNMVVGGHTQYRAQVQGMPKPIKDQLTRMI
;
A
#
# COMPACT_ATOMS: atom_id res chain seq x y z
N GLU A 1 -9.52 18.42 17.72
CA GLU A 1 -10.27 19.66 17.38
C GLU A 1 -11.17 19.51 16.16
N MET A 2 -10.70 19.05 15.00
CA MET A 2 -11.55 18.94 13.79
C MET A 2 -12.68 17.90 13.92
N ILE A 3 -12.41 16.73 14.52
CA ILE A 3 -13.41 15.65 14.70
C ILE A 3 -14.57 16.13 15.59
N THR A 4 -14.24 16.89 16.65
CA THR A 4 -15.22 17.40 17.62
C THR A 4 -15.95 18.64 17.12
N THR A 5 -15.27 19.55 16.43
CA THR A 5 -15.87 20.81 15.96
C THR A 5 -16.52 20.69 14.58
N ARG A 6 -16.18 19.64 13.81
CA ARG A 6 -16.55 19.44 12.40
C ARG A 6 -16.32 20.68 11.52
N LYS A 7 -15.35 21.51 11.91
CA LYS A 7 -14.95 22.74 11.22
C LYS A 7 -13.46 22.67 10.90
N GLN A 8 -13.14 23.05 9.66
CA GLN A 8 -11.76 23.29 9.28
C GLN A 8 -11.30 24.63 9.86
N ARG A 9 -10.07 24.69 10.38
CA ARG A 9 -9.50 25.93 10.92
C ARG A 9 -9.53 27.03 9.84
N GLY A 10 -10.15 28.16 10.14
CA GLY A 10 -10.28 29.30 9.23
C GLY A 10 -11.47 29.23 8.26
N SER A 11 -12.29 28.17 8.31
CA SER A 11 -13.52 28.05 7.53
C SER A 11 -14.76 28.19 8.42
N ASN A 12 -15.77 28.90 7.93
CA ASN A 12 -17.09 28.95 8.56
C ASN A 12 -18.01 27.78 8.15
N MET A 13 -17.57 26.93 7.22
CA MET A 13 -18.34 25.79 6.72
C MET A 13 -18.28 24.61 7.71
N ILE A 14 -19.45 24.06 8.04
CA ILE A 14 -19.60 22.87 8.89
C ILE A 14 -19.68 21.64 7.98
N ILE A 15 -18.92 20.60 8.29
CA ILE A 15 -18.98 19.31 7.58
C ILE A 15 -20.27 18.59 8.02
N LEU A 16 -21.14 18.22 7.07
CA LEU A 16 -22.41 17.52 7.30
C LEU A 16 -22.23 16.23 8.10
N GLU A 17 -23.17 15.90 9.00
CA GLU A 17 -23.02 14.79 9.96
C GLU A 17 -22.91 13.40 9.33
N ASP A 18 -23.49 13.22 8.14
CA ASP A 18 -23.42 11.99 7.36
C ASP A 18 -22.01 11.69 6.81
N ILE A 19 -21.12 12.69 6.80
CA ILE A 19 -19.73 12.52 6.38
C ILE A 19 -18.88 12.02 7.56
N LYS A 20 -18.35 10.79 7.45
CA LYS A 20 -17.38 10.26 8.41
C LYS A 20 -16.04 10.99 8.28
N ILE A 21 -15.53 11.49 9.41
CA ILE A 21 -14.17 12.05 9.53
C ILE A 21 -13.31 11.01 10.24
N ALA A 22 -12.28 10.50 9.56
CA ALA A 22 -11.35 9.55 10.17
C ALA A 22 -10.48 10.23 11.23
N GLY A 23 -10.33 9.57 12.39
CA GLY A 23 -9.43 10.01 13.45
C GLY A 23 -7.95 9.74 13.19
N ASP A 24 -7.09 10.24 14.08
CA ASP A 24 -5.68 9.87 14.08
C ASP A 24 -5.54 8.36 14.38
N GLY A 25 -4.72 7.68 13.59
CA GLY A 25 -4.56 6.22 13.64
C GLY A 25 -5.68 5.45 12.93
N GLU A 26 -6.74 6.12 12.48
CA GLU A 26 -7.82 5.51 11.71
C GLU A 26 -7.54 5.60 10.21
N ALA A 27 -7.54 4.45 9.55
CA ALA A 27 -7.39 4.36 8.10
C ALA A 27 -8.75 4.20 7.41
N MET A 28 -8.94 4.89 6.29
CA MET A 28 -10.02 4.61 5.35
C MET A 28 -9.47 3.88 4.13
N HIS A 29 -10.18 2.86 3.68
CA HIS A 29 -9.84 2.12 2.48
C HIS A 29 -10.47 2.81 1.25
N LEU A 30 -9.63 3.33 0.37
CA LEU A 30 -10.06 4.03 -0.85
C LEU A 30 -9.27 3.49 -2.03
N LEU A 31 -9.97 2.91 -3.03
CA LEU A 31 -9.38 2.40 -4.27
C LEU A 31 -8.20 1.43 -4.07
N GLY A 32 -8.20 0.65 -2.99
CA GLY A 32 -7.12 -0.32 -2.70
C GLY A 32 -5.96 0.24 -1.86
N ALA A 33 -6.03 1.52 -1.45
CA ALA A 33 -5.08 2.16 -0.56
C ALA A 33 -5.70 2.42 0.81
N PHE A 34 -4.88 2.39 1.86
CA PHE A 34 -5.27 2.80 3.21
C PHE A 34 -4.76 4.21 3.46
N ILE A 35 -5.68 5.16 3.61
CA ILE A 35 -5.39 6.58 3.78
C ILE A 35 -5.86 7.00 5.17
N GLY A 36 -4.98 7.64 5.94
CA GLY A 36 -5.33 8.17 7.26
C GLY A 36 -4.13 8.83 7.93
N ASN A 37 -4.40 9.72 8.88
CA ASN A 37 -3.33 10.39 9.62
C ASN A 37 -2.71 9.43 10.63
N ARG A 38 -1.37 9.38 10.72
CA ARG A 38 -0.61 8.53 11.65
C ARG A 38 -0.97 7.03 11.59
N VAL A 39 -1.40 6.54 10.42
CA VAL A 39 -1.68 5.12 10.20
C VAL A 39 -0.37 4.36 10.01
N GLU A 40 -0.25 3.19 10.62
CA GLU A 40 0.85 2.28 10.36
C GLU A 40 0.72 1.66 8.96
N ASN A 41 1.59 2.11 8.06
CA ASN A 41 1.50 1.77 6.64
C ASN A 41 2.16 0.42 6.29
N THR A 42 2.91 -0.19 7.22
CA THR A 42 3.65 -1.46 7.00
C THR A 42 2.73 -2.66 6.86
N SER A 43 1.71 -2.77 7.71
CA SER A 43 0.78 -3.90 7.75
C SER A 43 -0.03 -4.05 6.45
N VAL A 44 -0.23 -2.95 5.73
CA VAL A 44 -0.96 -2.86 4.45
C VAL A 44 -0.26 -3.64 3.32
N TRP A 45 1.06 -3.81 3.41
CA TRP A 45 1.86 -4.47 2.37
C TRP A 45 1.92 -5.99 2.52
N THR A 46 1.50 -6.54 3.66
CA THR A 46 1.57 -7.99 3.95
C THR A 46 0.91 -8.85 2.86
N PRO A 47 -0.34 -8.59 2.44
CA PRO A 47 -0.99 -9.42 1.42
C PRO A 47 -0.29 -9.35 0.06
N THR A 48 0.28 -8.19 -0.27
CA THR A 48 1.05 -7.98 -1.51
C THR A 48 2.35 -8.77 -1.49
N LEU A 49 3.07 -8.75 -0.37
CA LEU A 49 4.31 -9.53 -0.19
C LEU A 49 4.06 -11.03 -0.26
N GLU A 50 2.97 -11.51 0.33
CA GLU A 50 2.56 -12.91 0.25
C GLU A 50 2.20 -13.33 -1.19
N ALA A 51 1.46 -12.48 -1.91
CA ALA A 51 1.11 -12.73 -3.31
C ALA A 51 2.37 -12.80 -4.20
N ILE A 52 3.28 -11.84 -4.08
CA ILE A 52 4.56 -11.82 -4.79
C ILE A 52 5.36 -13.08 -4.47
N THR A 53 5.49 -13.44 -3.19
CA THR A 53 6.24 -14.63 -2.75
C THR A 53 5.68 -15.90 -3.38
N ARG A 54 4.34 -16.06 -3.36
CA ARG A 54 3.66 -17.22 -3.95
C ARG A 54 3.89 -17.30 -5.46
N GLU A 55 3.79 -16.19 -6.17
CA GLU A 55 3.98 -16.15 -7.62
C GLU A 55 5.44 -16.41 -8.00
N LEU A 56 6.42 -15.78 -7.34
CA LEU A 56 7.83 -16.04 -7.58
C LEU A 56 8.19 -17.51 -7.34
N LYS A 57 7.66 -18.13 -6.26
CA LYS A 57 7.81 -19.58 -6.02
C LYS A 57 7.24 -20.42 -7.16
N ARG A 58 6.01 -20.09 -7.62
CA ARG A 58 5.36 -20.80 -8.73
C ARG A 58 6.17 -20.70 -10.01
N TRP A 59 6.63 -19.51 -10.39
CA TRP A 59 7.46 -19.31 -11.57
C TRP A 59 8.83 -19.98 -11.45
N GLY A 60 9.39 -20.07 -10.23
CA GLY A 60 10.63 -20.78 -9.96
C GLY A 60 10.59 -22.27 -10.31
N LEU A 61 9.43 -22.92 -10.24
CA LEU A 61 9.25 -24.33 -10.62
C LEU A 61 9.56 -24.58 -12.11
N GLY A 62 9.36 -23.57 -12.96
CA GLY A 62 9.64 -23.63 -14.40
C GLY A 62 11.13 -23.46 -14.77
N LYS A 63 12.02 -23.27 -13.79
CA LYS A 63 13.47 -23.05 -13.99
C LYS A 63 13.80 -22.03 -15.10
N PRO A 64 13.27 -20.79 -15.02
CA PRO A 64 13.45 -19.79 -16.06
C PRO A 64 14.92 -19.40 -16.23
N THR A 65 15.29 -19.04 -17.46
CA THR A 65 16.59 -18.43 -17.78
C THR A 65 16.76 -17.09 -17.06
N MET A 66 17.98 -16.54 -17.03
CA MET A 66 18.22 -15.22 -16.42
C MET A 66 17.36 -14.12 -17.04
N LYS A 67 17.21 -14.10 -18.37
CA LYS A 67 16.31 -13.15 -19.04
C LYS A 67 14.84 -13.40 -18.64
N GLY A 68 14.43 -14.66 -18.53
CA GLY A 68 13.10 -15.02 -18.02
C GLY A 68 12.86 -14.51 -16.60
N ARG A 69 13.83 -14.66 -15.70
CA ARG A 69 13.75 -14.14 -14.33
C ARG A 69 13.57 -12.62 -14.31
N CYS A 70 14.33 -11.87 -15.10
CA CYS A 70 14.16 -10.41 -15.18
C CYS A 70 12.73 -10.01 -15.62
N LEU A 71 12.17 -10.70 -16.63
CA LEU A 71 10.80 -10.46 -17.09
C LEU A 71 9.76 -10.80 -16.02
N ILE A 72 9.95 -11.92 -15.33
CA ILE A 72 9.07 -12.35 -14.23
C ILE A 72 9.11 -11.34 -13.08
N VAL A 73 10.29 -10.85 -12.69
CA VAL A 73 10.43 -9.84 -11.63
C VAL A 73 9.71 -8.55 -12.02
N ASN A 74 9.87 -8.06 -13.25
CA ASN A 74 9.16 -6.88 -13.73
C ASN A 74 7.64 -7.07 -13.69
N MET A 75 7.15 -8.22 -14.18
CA MET A 75 5.72 -8.51 -14.24
C MET A 75 5.12 -8.70 -12.83
N VAL A 76 5.74 -9.52 -11.99
CA VAL A 76 5.23 -9.89 -10.66
C VAL A 76 5.53 -8.78 -9.65
N VAL A 77 6.80 -8.49 -9.39
CA VAL A 77 7.17 -7.52 -8.35
C VAL A 77 6.77 -6.11 -8.78
N GLY A 78 7.07 -5.72 -10.02
CA GLY A 78 6.67 -4.41 -10.55
C GLY A 78 5.15 -4.25 -10.60
N GLY A 79 4.44 -5.23 -11.19
CA GLY A 79 2.99 -5.18 -11.33
C GLY A 79 2.23 -5.08 -10.00
N HIS A 80 2.65 -5.83 -8.99
CA HIS A 80 2.01 -5.80 -7.66
C HIS A 80 2.32 -4.53 -6.85
N THR A 81 3.44 -3.86 -7.11
CA THR A 81 3.93 -2.76 -6.25
C THR A 81 3.72 -1.37 -6.84
N GLN A 82 3.70 -1.21 -8.17
CA GLN A 82 3.71 0.11 -8.83
C GLN A 82 2.58 1.05 -8.38
N TYR A 83 1.33 0.60 -8.42
CA TYR A 83 0.19 1.43 -8.01
C TYR A 83 0.26 1.78 -6.52
N ARG A 84 0.50 0.77 -5.67
CA ARG A 84 0.58 0.95 -4.22
C ARG A 84 1.71 1.90 -3.83
N ALA A 85 2.89 1.76 -4.44
CA ALA A 85 4.00 2.65 -4.18
C ALA A 85 3.65 4.12 -4.49
N GLN A 86 2.85 4.35 -5.53
CA GLN A 86 2.43 5.69 -5.92
C GLN A 86 1.40 6.31 -4.96
N VAL A 87 0.41 5.54 -4.52
CA VAL A 87 -0.73 6.10 -3.76
C VAL A 87 -0.51 6.15 -2.26
N GLN A 88 0.34 5.29 -1.71
CA GLN A 88 0.59 5.17 -0.27
C GLN A 88 2.08 5.19 0.09
N GLY A 89 2.98 5.33 -0.88
CA GLY A 89 4.42 5.26 -0.66
C GLY A 89 4.89 3.83 -0.37
N MET A 90 6.21 3.62 -0.40
CA MET A 90 6.83 2.32 -0.10
C MET A 90 7.76 2.47 1.11
N PRO A 91 7.37 1.98 2.30
CA PRO A 91 8.23 2.02 3.47
C PRO A 91 9.54 1.26 3.23
N LYS A 92 10.64 1.74 3.81
CA LYS A 92 11.97 1.13 3.66
C LYS A 92 12.00 -0.38 4.01
N PRO A 93 11.36 -0.86 5.09
CA PRO A 93 11.33 -2.28 5.40
C PRO A 93 10.71 -3.14 4.28
N ILE A 94 9.69 -2.61 3.61
CA ILE A 94 9.02 -3.28 2.48
C ILE A 94 9.95 -3.35 1.28
N LYS A 95 10.63 -2.23 0.95
CA LYS A 95 11.64 -2.20 -0.12
C LYS A 95 12.75 -3.22 0.14
N ASP A 96 13.31 -3.24 1.34
CA ASP A 96 14.39 -4.15 1.72
C ASP A 96 13.94 -5.62 1.69
N GLN A 97 12.67 -5.89 1.99
CA GLN A 97 12.10 -7.23 1.86
C GLN A 97 11.91 -7.64 0.39
N LEU A 98 11.40 -6.76 -0.47
CA LEU A 98 11.25 -7.02 -1.91
C LEU A 98 12.60 -7.27 -2.58
N THR A 99 13.63 -6.49 -2.23
CA THR A 99 14.99 -6.69 -2.77
C THR A 99 15.58 -8.05 -2.35
N ARG A 100 15.24 -8.57 -1.17
CA ARG A 100 15.68 -9.91 -0.73
C ARG A 100 14.96 -11.07 -1.43
N MET A 101 13.81 -10.83 -2.05
CA MET A 101 13.02 -11.86 -2.73
C MET A 101 13.48 -12.15 -4.17
N ILE A 102 14.29 -11.25 -4.73
CA ILE A 102 14.79 -11.29 -6.11
C ILE A 102 16.22 -11.83 -6.11
#